data_AF-A0A918X9V3-F1
#
_entry.id   AF-A0A918X9V3-F1
#
_cell.length_a   1.000
_cell.length_b   1.000
_cell.length_c   1.000
_cell.angle_alpha   90.00
_cell.angle_beta   90.00
_cell.angle_gamma   90.00
#
_symmetry.space_group_name_H-M   'P 1'
#
loop_
_entity.id
_entity.type
_entity.pdbx_description
1 polymer ?
#
loop_
_entity_poly.entity_id
_entity_poly.type
_entity_poly.pdbx_seq_one_letter_code
_entity_poly.pdbx_strand_id
1 'polypeptide(L)'
;MAGARGCPGGGIVGLFQLLSEHGEAIEADFQRYYQTDIRDAFTPGTGLTWRRVRALLVSLPADSALARSMGGEDAIWTLETQLLAGIHDRLAEGNWQRGNAGAKSPSRRPSPIPRPGVGAGRIGGTERDPQEVAAYLAGLQPATGVVNGR
;
A
#
# COMPACT_ATOMS: atom_id res chain seq x y z
N MET A 1 -12.50 10.36 18.18
CA MET A 1 -11.80 9.52 19.17
C MET A 1 -10.75 8.70 18.41
N ALA A 2 -9.60 9.29 18.05
CA ALA A 2 -8.39 9.38 18.87
C ALA A 2 -7.81 8.01 19.23
N GLY A 3 -6.86 7.53 18.43
CA GLY A 3 -5.96 6.43 18.74
C GLY A 3 -4.59 6.80 18.20
N ALA A 4 -3.84 7.59 18.96
CA ALA A 4 -2.44 7.85 18.68
C ALA A 4 -1.71 6.51 18.67
N ARG A 5 -1.24 6.08 17.49
CA ARG A 5 -0.34 4.93 17.38
C ARG A 5 0.90 5.26 18.20
N GLY A 6 1.03 4.60 19.36
CA GLY A 6 2.14 4.82 20.28
C GLY A 6 3.46 4.73 19.52
N CYS A 7 4.34 5.71 19.72
CA CYS A 7 5.71 5.63 19.23
C CYS A 7 6.31 4.32 19.77
N PRO A 8 6.68 3.34 18.92
CA PRO A 8 7.28 2.11 19.38
C PRO A 8 8.56 2.46 20.14
N GLY A 9 8.76 1.88 21.33
CA GLY A 9 9.95 2.14 22.14
C GLY A 9 11.21 1.94 21.29
N GLY A 10 11.96 3.02 21.04
CA GLY A 10 13.17 2.95 20.23
C GLY A 10 14.24 2.05 20.86
N GLY A 11 15.06 1.42 20.03
CA GLY A 11 16.21 0.63 20.49
C GLY A 11 15.87 -0.84 20.81
N ILE A 12 16.44 -1.36 21.91
CA ILE A 12 16.37 -2.79 22.26
C ILE A 12 14.94 -3.27 22.53
N VAL A 13 14.07 -2.41 23.05
CA VAL A 13 12.66 -2.73 23.34
C VAL A 13 11.88 -2.93 22.04
N GLY A 14 12.03 -2.04 21.08
CA GLY A 14 11.42 -2.19 19.75
C GLY A 14 11.95 -3.41 19.01
N LEU A 15 13.24 -3.73 19.15
CA LEU A 15 13.79 -4.97 18.58
C LEU A 15 13.19 -6.23 19.25
N PHE A 16 13.06 -6.23 20.57
CA PHE A 16 12.45 -7.34 21.30
C PHE A 16 10.99 -7.57 20.91
N GLN A 17 10.22 -6.48 20.78
CA GLN A 17 8.84 -6.55 20.33
C GLN A 17 8.75 -7.12 18.91
N LEU A 18 9.59 -6.62 17.99
CA LEU A 18 9.64 -7.12 16.60
C LEU A 18 9.97 -8.62 16.54
N LEU A 19 10.95 -9.08 17.32
CA LEU A 19 11.32 -10.50 17.38
C LEU A 19 10.24 -11.37 18.02
N SER A 20 9.50 -10.83 18.98
CA SER A 20 8.41 -11.54 19.65
C SER A 20 7.18 -11.69 18.74
N GLU A 21 6.86 -10.65 17.97
CA GLU A 21 5.69 -10.62 17.09
C GLU A 21 5.95 -11.27 15.72
N HIS A 22 7.18 -11.16 15.19
CA HIS A 22 7.52 -11.53 13.81
C HIS A 22 8.75 -12.45 13.70
N GLY A 23 9.15 -13.13 14.79
CA GLY A 23 10.38 -13.93 14.84
C GLY A 23 10.52 -14.98 13.72
N GLU A 24 9.46 -15.73 13.44
CA GLU A 24 9.46 -16.75 12.37
C GLU A 24 9.65 -16.15 10.98
N ALA A 25 9.03 -14.98 10.71
CA ALA A 25 9.19 -14.27 9.46
C ALA A 25 10.63 -13.76 9.27
N ILE A 26 11.23 -13.27 10.35
CA ILE A 26 12.61 -12.79 10.36
C ILE A 26 13.58 -13.96 10.11
N GLU A 27 13.40 -15.10 10.78
CA GLU A 27 14.23 -16.28 10.59
C GLU A 27 14.16 -16.78 9.14
N ALA A 28 12.95 -16.85 8.57
CA ALA A 28 12.74 -17.23 7.19
C ALA A 28 13.44 -16.27 6.21
N ASP A 29 13.36 -14.96 6.45
CA ASP A 29 14.00 -13.95 5.60
C ASP A 29 15.53 -13.97 5.70
N PHE A 30 16.07 -14.16 6.91
CA PHE A 30 17.52 -14.29 7.12
C PHE A 30 18.08 -15.49 6.34
N GLN A 31 17.39 -16.63 6.40
CA GLN A 31 17.79 -17.81 5.65
C GLN A 31 17.61 -17.61 4.14
N ARG A 32 16.51 -17.00 3.70
CA ARG A 32 16.18 -16.83 2.27
C ARG A 32 17.14 -15.87 1.56
N TYR A 33 17.38 -14.69 2.13
CA TYR A 33 18.11 -13.61 1.44
C TYR A 33 19.61 -13.61 1.74
N TYR A 34 19.99 -13.98 2.98
CA TYR A 34 21.37 -13.88 3.44
C TYR A 34 22.01 -15.23 3.76
N GLN A 35 21.25 -16.33 3.63
CA GLN A 35 21.71 -17.70 3.87
C GLN A 35 22.44 -17.84 5.22
N THR A 36 21.92 -17.15 6.22
CA THR A 36 22.46 -17.04 7.57
C THR A 36 21.34 -17.31 8.55
N ASP A 37 21.68 -17.90 9.69
CA ASP A 37 20.76 -18.11 10.78
C ASP A 37 20.80 -16.92 11.75
N ILE A 38 19.65 -16.38 12.13
CA ILE A 38 19.60 -15.30 13.13
C ILE A 38 20.14 -15.75 14.50
N ARG A 39 20.07 -17.05 14.81
CA ARG A 39 20.58 -17.65 16.05
C ARG A 39 22.10 -17.52 16.18
N ASP A 40 22.82 -17.35 15.07
CA ASP A 40 24.25 -17.12 15.08
C ASP A 40 24.65 -15.86 15.84
N ALA A 41 23.72 -14.90 16.03
CA ALA A 41 23.94 -13.71 16.83
C ALA A 41 24.14 -14.00 18.33
N PHE A 42 23.69 -15.17 18.79
CA PHE A 42 23.85 -15.65 20.16
C PHE A 42 25.06 -16.60 20.32
N THR A 43 25.65 -17.05 19.21
CA THR A 43 26.79 -17.97 19.20
C THR A 43 28.08 -17.19 19.03
N PRO A 44 28.98 -17.17 20.04
CA PRO A 44 30.28 -16.52 19.91
C PRO A 44 31.10 -17.14 18.76
N GLY A 45 31.75 -16.30 17.95
CA GLY A 45 32.67 -16.75 16.90
C GLY A 45 32.06 -16.96 15.50
N THR A 46 30.75 -16.79 15.32
CA THR A 46 30.07 -16.87 14.01
C THR A 46 30.27 -15.63 13.14
N GLY A 47 30.67 -14.51 13.74
CA GLY A 47 30.82 -13.22 13.06
C GLY A 47 29.49 -12.47 12.83
N LEU A 48 28.35 -13.01 13.29
CA LEU A 48 27.07 -12.32 13.27
C LEU A 48 26.93 -11.42 14.50
N THR A 49 27.21 -10.13 14.34
CA THR A 49 27.04 -9.14 15.43
C THR A 49 25.64 -8.55 15.45
N TRP A 50 25.16 -8.07 16.59
CA TRP A 50 23.89 -7.34 16.69
C TRP A 50 23.79 -6.14 15.74
N ARG A 51 24.93 -5.45 15.51
CA ARG A 51 25.03 -4.39 14.50
C ARG A 51 24.74 -4.92 13.10
N ARG A 52 25.26 -6.10 12.76
CA ARG A 52 25.03 -6.77 11.47
C ARG A 52 23.59 -7.25 11.35
N VAL A 53 23.01 -7.85 12.38
CA VAL A 53 21.58 -8.21 12.41
C VAL A 53 20.70 -7.00 12.10
N ARG A 54 20.95 -5.87 12.76
CA ARG A 54 20.24 -4.62 12.47
C ARG A 54 20.42 -4.16 11.02
N ALA A 55 21.64 -4.23 10.49
CA ALA A 55 21.90 -3.83 9.11
C ALA A 55 21.12 -4.71 8.12
N LEU A 56 21.11 -6.03 8.33
CA LEU A 56 20.37 -6.99 7.50
C LEU A 56 18.86 -6.75 7.56
N LEU A 57 18.30 -6.57 8.76
CA LEU A 57 16.88 -6.25 8.95
C LEU A 57 16.45 -4.98 8.21
N VAL A 58 17.25 -3.91 8.29
CA VAL A 58 16.94 -2.63 7.62
C VAL A 58 17.10 -2.73 6.11
N SER A 59 17.95 -3.63 5.63
CA SER A 59 18.16 -3.88 4.19
C SER A 59 17.24 -4.94 3.59
N LEU A 60 16.22 -5.40 4.32
CA LEU A 60 15.30 -6.40 3.79
C LEU A 60 14.48 -5.84 2.62
N PRO A 61 14.31 -6.61 1.55
CA PRO A 61 13.43 -6.23 0.44
C PRO A 61 11.96 -6.06 0.85
N ALA A 62 11.21 -5.29 0.05
CA ALA A 62 9.78 -5.05 0.27
C ALA A 62 8.91 -6.33 0.12
N ASP A 63 9.40 -7.37 -0.54
CA ASP A 63 8.74 -8.67 -0.69
C ASP A 63 9.08 -9.67 0.43
N SER A 64 9.82 -9.23 1.45
CA SER A 64 10.22 -10.04 2.61
C SER A 64 9.00 -10.54 3.41
N ALA A 65 9.14 -11.69 4.06
CA ALA A 65 8.11 -12.23 4.95
C ALA A 65 7.82 -11.26 6.10
N LEU A 66 8.83 -10.56 6.62
CA LEU A 66 8.70 -9.50 7.61
C LEU A 66 7.83 -8.34 7.09
N ALA A 67 8.10 -7.85 5.87
CA ALA A 67 7.30 -6.78 5.27
C ALA A 67 5.82 -7.19 5.10
N ARG A 68 5.57 -8.44 4.67
CA ARG A 68 4.21 -9.00 4.57
C ARG A 68 3.53 -9.14 5.94
N SER A 69 4.27 -9.60 6.94
CA SER A 69 3.73 -9.79 8.29
C SER A 69 3.38 -8.45 8.96
N MET A 70 4.17 -7.40 8.74
CA MET A 70 3.90 -6.05 9.26
C MET A 70 2.80 -5.30 8.51
N GLY A 71 2.70 -5.51 7.19
CA GLY A 71 1.80 -4.72 6.33
C GLY A 71 0.38 -5.27 6.15
N GLY A 72 0.05 -6.39 6.80
CA GLY A 72 -1.31 -6.95 6.78
C GLY A 72 -1.80 -7.37 5.40
N GLU A 73 -3.12 -7.38 5.18
CA GLU A 73 -3.74 -7.77 3.90
C GLU A 73 -3.29 -6.89 2.71
N ASP A 74 -2.98 -5.62 2.97
CA ASP A 74 -2.51 -4.68 1.93
C ASP A 74 -1.09 -4.98 1.45
N ALA A 75 -0.26 -5.67 2.25
CA ALA A 75 1.10 -6.05 1.87
C ALA A 75 1.19 -7.41 1.16
N ILE A 76 0.07 -8.09 0.92
CA ILE A 76 0.06 -9.33 0.14
C ILE A 76 0.49 -9.05 -1.31
N TRP A 77 0.13 -7.87 -1.84
CA TRP A 77 0.48 -7.49 -3.20
C TRP A 77 1.68 -6.55 -3.22
N THR A 78 2.75 -6.99 -3.87
CA THR A 78 3.89 -6.11 -4.18
C THR A 78 3.47 -5.01 -5.16
N LEU A 79 4.28 -3.95 -5.27
CA LEU A 79 4.05 -2.89 -6.26
C LEU A 79 3.99 -3.47 -7.68
N GLU A 80 4.87 -4.41 -8.02
CA GLU A 80 4.83 -5.06 -9.32
C GLU A 80 3.49 -5.78 -9.53
N THR A 81 3.00 -6.47 -8.50
CA THR A 81 1.70 -7.18 -8.56
C THR A 81 0.54 -6.21 -8.78
N GLN A 82 0.55 -5.07 -8.08
CA GLN A 82 -0.43 -3.99 -8.26
C GLN A 82 -0.40 -3.43 -9.69
N LEU A 83 0.80 -3.18 -10.23
CA LEU A 83 0.98 -2.65 -11.58
C LEU A 83 0.58 -3.67 -12.65
N LEU A 84 0.91 -4.95 -12.48
CA LEU A 84 0.53 -6.03 -13.39
C LEU A 84 -0.99 -6.20 -13.47
N ALA A 85 -1.68 -6.16 -12.32
CA ALA A 85 -3.14 -6.16 -12.29
C ALA A 85 -3.72 -4.93 -13.00
N GLY A 86 -3.12 -3.75 -12.79
CA GLY A 86 -3.50 -2.53 -13.50
C GLY A 86 -3.33 -2.65 -15.02
N ILE A 87 -2.24 -3.25 -15.49
CA ILE A 87 -2.02 -3.54 -16.92
C ILE A 87 -3.10 -4.48 -17.44
N HIS A 88 -3.38 -5.57 -16.72
CA HIS A 88 -4.43 -6.51 -17.09
C HIS A 88 -5.79 -5.83 -17.25
N ASP A 89 -6.20 -5.01 -16.27
CA ASP A 89 -7.47 -4.28 -16.30
C ASP A 89 -7.57 -3.37 -17.53
N ARG A 90 -6.49 -2.65 -17.87
CA ARG A 90 -6.45 -1.75 -19.03
C ARG A 90 -6.45 -2.49 -20.36
N LEU A 91 -5.79 -3.64 -20.43
CA LEU A 91 -5.84 -4.50 -21.61
C LEU A 91 -7.24 -5.09 -21.81
N ALA A 92 -7.87 -5.58 -20.75
CA ALA A 92 -9.24 -6.09 -20.80
C ALA A 92 -10.22 -5.00 -21.25
N GLU A 93 -10.09 -3.78 -20.72
CA GLU A 93 -10.89 -2.64 -21.15
C GLU A 93 -10.64 -2.28 -22.62
N GLY A 94 -9.39 -2.20 -23.05
CA GLY A 94 -9.05 -1.87 -24.45
C GLY A 94 -9.58 -2.93 -25.44
N ASN A 95 -9.51 -4.21 -25.07
CA ASN A 95 -10.09 -5.30 -25.85
C ASN A 95 -11.61 -5.20 -25.93
N TRP A 96 -12.26 -4.89 -24.80
CA TRP A 96 -13.70 -4.68 -24.75
C TRP A 96 -14.14 -3.48 -25.61
N GLN A 97 -13.42 -2.36 -25.57
CA GLN A 97 -13.72 -1.18 -26.40
C GLN A 97 -13.64 -1.51 -27.90
N ARG A 98 -12.57 -2.20 -28.32
CA ARG A 98 -12.39 -2.62 -29.73
C ARG A 98 -13.45 -3.62 -30.18
N GLY A 99 -13.74 -4.62 -29.34
CA GLY A 99 -14.72 -5.66 -29.65
C GLY A 99 -16.16 -5.14 -29.74
N ASN A 100 -16.46 -4.01 -29.10
CA ASN A 100 -17.78 -3.39 -29.11
C ASN A 100 -17.88 -2.15 -30.03
N ALA A 101 -16.83 -1.82 -30.78
CA ALA A 101 -16.86 -0.71 -31.71
C ALA A 101 -17.94 -0.93 -32.78
N GLY A 102 -18.93 -0.03 -32.87
CA GLY A 102 -20.04 -0.13 -33.81
C GLY A 102 -21.12 -1.16 -33.44
N ALA A 103 -21.05 -1.77 -32.26
CA ALA A 103 -22.07 -2.71 -31.79
C ALA A 103 -23.35 -1.96 -31.39
N LYS A 104 -24.50 -2.38 -31.93
CA LYS A 104 -25.82 -1.88 -31.51
C LYS A 104 -26.15 -2.26 -30.07
N SER A 105 -25.62 -3.38 -29.61
CA SER A 105 -25.77 -3.90 -28.24
C SER A 105 -24.40 -4.33 -27.71
N PRO A 106 -23.64 -3.40 -27.09
CA PRO A 106 -22.31 -3.71 -26.57
C PRO A 106 -22.39 -4.68 -25.37
N SER A 107 -21.40 -5.56 -25.26
CA SER A 107 -21.24 -6.46 -24.12
C SER A 107 -20.91 -5.70 -22.84
N ARG A 108 -21.04 -6.35 -21.68
CA ARG A 108 -20.75 -5.71 -20.38
C ARG A 108 -19.27 -5.39 -20.24
N ARG A 109 -18.94 -4.18 -19.75
CA ARG A 109 -17.57 -3.79 -19.43
C ARG A 109 -16.96 -4.75 -18.40
N PRO A 110 -15.72 -5.22 -18.59
CA PRO A 110 -15.05 -6.10 -17.64
C PRO A 110 -14.85 -5.39 -16.29
N SER A 111 -15.05 -6.15 -15.20
CA SER A 111 -14.73 -5.68 -13.86
C SER A 111 -13.22 -5.79 -13.61
N PRO A 112 -12.60 -4.77 -12.98
CA PRO A 112 -11.21 -4.86 -12.54
C PRO A 112 -10.96 -6.03 -11.58
N ILE A 113 -9.73 -6.55 -11.56
CA ILE A 113 -9.33 -7.55 -10.57
C ILE A 113 -9.46 -6.95 -9.15
N PRO A 114 -10.13 -7.62 -8.20
CA PRO A 114 -10.20 -7.16 -6.82
C PRO A 114 -8.78 -7.15 -6.22
N ARG A 115 -8.35 -5.99 -5.72
CA ARG A 115 -6.98 -5.83 -5.20
C ARG A 115 -6.97 -5.15 -3.83
N PRO A 116 -6.04 -5.56 -2.93
CA PRO A 116 -5.86 -4.91 -1.64
C PRO A 116 -5.62 -3.40 -1.80
N GLY A 117 -6.15 -2.61 -0.86
CA GLY A 117 -6.09 -1.15 -0.90
C GLY A 117 -6.98 -0.44 -1.91
N VAL A 118 -7.64 -1.14 -2.86
CA VAL A 118 -8.57 -0.53 -3.83
C VAL A 118 -9.98 -1.07 -3.64
N GLY A 119 -10.75 -0.38 -2.82
CA GLY A 119 -12.17 -0.67 -2.66
C GLY A 119 -12.96 -0.31 -3.93
N ALA A 120 -14.01 -1.08 -4.21
CA ALA A 120 -14.98 -0.80 -5.29
C ALA A 120 -15.87 0.44 -5.02
N GLY A 121 -15.60 1.19 -3.95
CA GLY A 121 -16.38 2.35 -3.54
C GLY A 121 -16.22 3.51 -4.51
N ARG A 122 -17.35 4.12 -4.91
CA ARG A 122 -17.32 5.43 -5.57
C ARG A 122 -16.75 6.46 -4.61
N ILE A 123 -15.62 7.06 -4.96
CA ILE A 123 -15.09 8.23 -4.26
C ILE A 123 -15.97 9.43 -4.65
N GLY A 124 -16.38 10.23 -3.65
CA GLY A 124 -17.20 11.43 -3.87
C GLY A 124 -18.71 11.24 -3.68
N GLY A 125 -19.17 10.15 -3.05
CA GLY A 125 -20.51 10.12 -2.48
C GLY A 125 -20.61 11.12 -1.33
N THR A 126 -21.56 12.04 -1.39
CA THR A 126 -21.90 12.92 -0.27
C THR A 126 -23.35 12.71 0.12
N GLU A 127 -23.62 12.63 1.42
CA GLU A 127 -24.99 12.67 1.97
C GLU A 127 -25.49 14.11 2.13
N ARG A 128 -24.63 15.10 1.87
CA ARG A 128 -24.97 16.52 2.00
C ARG A 128 -25.93 16.97 0.90
N ASP A 129 -26.81 17.89 1.26
CA ASP A 129 -27.76 18.47 0.33
C ASP A 129 -27.02 19.25 -0.78
N PRO A 130 -27.39 19.09 -2.07
CA PRO A 130 -26.73 19.75 -3.17
C PRO A 130 -26.68 21.28 -3.05
N GLN A 131 -27.68 21.92 -2.43
CA GLN A 131 -27.68 23.37 -2.25
C GLN A 131 -26.65 23.82 -1.22
N GLU A 132 -26.47 23.04 -0.15
CA GLU A 132 -25.44 23.28 0.87
C GLU A 132 -24.03 23.19 0.27
N VAL A 133 -23.78 22.18 -0.57
CA VAL A 133 -22.50 22.02 -1.27
C VAL A 133 -22.26 23.18 -2.24
N ALA A 134 -23.29 23.60 -2.98
CA ALA A 134 -23.20 24.74 -3.90
C ALA A 134 -22.89 26.06 -3.16
N ALA A 135 -23.52 26.30 -2.01
CA ALA A 135 -23.25 27.48 -1.19
C ALA A 135 -21.83 27.49 -0.63
N TYR A 136 -21.34 26.33 -0.15
CA TYR A 136 -19.95 26.18 0.30
C TYR A 136 -18.94 26.47 -0.82
N LEU A 137 -19.19 25.94 -2.02
CA LEU A 137 -18.32 26.15 -3.18
C LEU A 137 -18.36 27.59 -3.69
N ALA A 138 -19.52 28.27 -3.61
CA ALA A 138 -19.64 29.68 -3.98
C ALA A 138 -18.76 30.59 -3.10
N GLY A 139 -18.58 30.27 -1.81
CA GLY A 139 -17.67 30.99 -0.91
C GLY A 139 -16.17 30.80 -1.22
N LEU A 140 -15.82 29.76 -2.00
CA LEU A 140 -14.45 29.48 -2.44
C LEU A 140 -14.15 30.02 -3.85
N GLN A 141 -15.16 30.56 -4.55
CA GLN A 141 -14.94 31.15 -5.87
C GLN A 141 -14.11 32.44 -5.73
N PRO A 142 -13.07 32.64 -6.57
CA PRO A 142 -12.33 33.89 -6.57
C PRO A 142 -13.26 35.02 -7.00
N ALA A 143 -13.18 36.16 -6.31
CA ALA A 143 -13.97 37.35 -6.65
C ALA A 143 -13.75 37.68 -8.12
N THR A 144 -14.79 37.52 -8.93
CA THR A 144 -14.74 37.83 -10.36
C THR A 144 -14.60 39.34 -10.47
N GLY A 145 -13.36 39.82 -10.56
CA GLY A 145 -13.05 41.22 -10.77
C GLY A 145 -13.65 41.66 -12.10
N VAL A 146 -14.74 42.42 -12.03
CA VAL A 146 -15.28 43.16 -13.17
C VAL A 146 -14.23 44.21 -13.53
N VAL A 147 -13.42 43.92 -14.54
CA VAL A 147 -12.53 44.90 -15.16
C VAL A 147 -13.41 45.80 -16.02
N ASN A 148 -13.96 46.86 -15.43
CA ASN A 148 -14.66 47.90 -16.18
C ASN A 148 -13.61 48.66 -17.02
N GLY A 149 -13.62 48.38 -18.33
CA GLY A 149 -12.86 49.10 -19.35
C GLY A 149 -13.38 50.53 -19.48
N ARG A 150 -12.43 51.47 -19.55
CA ARG A 150 -12.62 52.90 -19.74
C ARG A 150 -12.60 53.24 -21.23
#